data_AF-A0A7T8KID7-F1
#
_entry.id   AF-A0A7T8KID7-F1
#
_cell.length_a   1.000
_cell.length_b   1.000
_cell.length_c   1.000
_cell.angle_alpha   90.00
_cell.angle_beta   90.00
_cell.angle_gamma   90.00
#
_symmetry.space_group_name_H-M   'P 1'
#
loop_
_entity.id
_entity.type
_entity.pdbx_description
1 polymer ?
#
loop_
_entity_poly.entity_id
_entity_poly.type
_entity_poly.pdbx_seq_one_letter_code
_entity_poly.pdbx_strand_id
1 'polypeptide(L)'
;MSKATKIVNDPEVEFKNPIHFVPVETEDYDGTADAEISTYFEKRMEKGPDGGLSHSKVFDFPEGFSGLVLKDGSRQRLSVKDEKSFTYWNYDKDVEARDDGLRMAMDWIPLSNALHSA
;
A
#
# COMPACT_ATOMS: atom_id res chain seq x y z
N MET A 1 -27.98 -8.47 -18.79
CA MET A 1 -28.25 -7.77 -17.52
C MET A 1 -27.01 -7.91 -16.65
N SER A 2 -26.26 -6.82 -16.46
CA SER A 2 -25.06 -6.83 -15.59
C SER A 2 -25.51 -6.86 -14.13
N LYS A 3 -25.09 -7.86 -13.35
CA LYS A 3 -25.34 -7.89 -11.91
C LYS A 3 -24.36 -6.92 -11.24
N ALA A 4 -24.89 -5.89 -10.59
CA ALA A 4 -24.07 -4.98 -9.80
C ALA A 4 -23.44 -5.73 -8.61
N THR A 5 -22.11 -5.76 -8.56
CA THR A 5 -21.36 -6.24 -7.40
C THR A 5 -21.58 -5.25 -6.25
N LYS A 6 -22.08 -5.74 -5.13
CA LYS A 6 -22.31 -4.90 -3.94
C LYS A 6 -20.99 -4.82 -3.16
N ILE A 7 -20.39 -3.64 -3.10
CA ILE A 7 -19.25 -3.38 -2.22
C ILE A 7 -19.82 -3.32 -0.80
N VAL A 8 -19.40 -4.23 0.06
CA VAL A 8 -19.86 -4.32 1.45
C VAL A 8 -18.63 -4.52 2.30
N ASN A 9 -18.42 -3.64 3.27
CA ASN A 9 -17.35 -3.82 4.24
C ASN A 9 -17.65 -5.09 5.02
N ASP A 10 -16.88 -6.16 4.80
CA ASP A 10 -17.08 -7.45 5.46
C ASP A 10 -16.41 -7.39 6.85
N PRO A 11 -17.19 -7.33 7.95
CA PRO A 11 -16.62 -7.17 9.29
C PRO A 11 -15.78 -8.37 9.73
N GLU A 12 -15.83 -9.50 9.02
CA GLU A 12 -14.99 -10.67 9.29
C GLU A 12 -13.58 -10.55 8.67
N VAL A 13 -13.36 -9.60 7.75
CA VAL A 13 -12.05 -9.37 7.13
C VAL A 13 -11.38 -8.17 7.80
N GLU A 14 -10.56 -8.46 8.80
CA GLU A 14 -9.85 -7.45 9.58
C GLU A 14 -8.46 -7.20 8.98
N PHE A 15 -8.29 -6.05 8.31
CA PHE A 15 -6.97 -5.64 7.83
C PHE A 15 -6.17 -4.98 8.97
N LYS A 16 -5.40 -5.78 9.72
CA LYS A 16 -4.69 -5.31 10.92
C LYS A 16 -3.40 -4.56 10.64
N ASN A 17 -2.72 -4.88 9.55
CA ASN A 17 -1.32 -4.51 9.40
C ASN A 17 -1.14 -3.25 8.53
N PRO A 18 -0.12 -2.41 8.83
CA PRO A 18 0.31 -1.34 7.93
C PRO A 18 0.68 -1.89 6.56
N ILE A 19 0.51 -1.07 5.51
CA ILE A 19 0.89 -1.45 4.16
C ILE A 19 2.36 -1.13 3.90
N HIS A 20 3.10 -2.11 3.39
CA HIS A 20 4.50 -1.98 3.02
C HIS A 20 4.70 -2.34 1.55
N PHE A 21 5.28 -1.42 0.78
CA PHE A 21 5.78 -1.68 -0.57
C PHE A 21 7.26 -2.04 -0.46
N VAL A 22 7.61 -3.27 -0.81
CA VAL A 22 8.98 -3.79 -0.72
C VAL A 22 9.58 -4.00 -2.12
N PRO A 23 10.90 -3.79 -2.30
CA PRO A 23 11.53 -3.84 -3.62
C PRO A 23 11.82 -5.28 -4.07
N VAL A 24 10.95 -6.23 -3.76
CA VAL A 24 11.15 -7.66 -4.04
C VAL A 24 9.84 -8.32 -4.43
N GLU A 25 9.94 -9.28 -5.36
CA GLU A 25 8.83 -10.17 -5.69
C GLU A 25 8.90 -11.41 -4.79
N THR A 26 7.78 -11.76 -4.17
CA THR A 26 7.65 -13.01 -3.42
C THR A 26 7.03 -14.05 -4.36
N GLU A 27 7.86 -14.90 -4.95
CA GLU A 27 7.47 -15.73 -6.11
C GLU A 27 6.31 -16.71 -5.84
N ASP A 28 6.03 -17.10 -4.59
CA ASP A 28 5.09 -18.21 -4.30
C ASP A 28 4.22 -18.05 -3.04
N TYR A 29 3.99 -16.82 -2.54
CA TYR A 29 3.19 -16.63 -1.32
C TYR A 29 2.18 -15.49 -1.44
N ASP A 30 0.90 -15.85 -1.61
CA ASP A 30 -0.28 -14.97 -1.60
C ASP A 30 -1.12 -15.12 -0.31
N GLY A 31 -0.53 -15.72 0.73
CA GLY A 31 -1.20 -16.15 1.96
C GLY A 31 -1.18 -15.18 3.14
N THR A 32 -1.69 -15.64 4.28
CA THR A 32 -1.72 -14.90 5.55
C THR A 32 -0.37 -15.03 6.28
N ALA A 33 0.58 -14.13 5.99
CA ALA A 33 1.85 -14.00 6.72
C ALA A 33 1.78 -12.97 7.87
N ASP A 34 0.59 -12.57 8.31
CA ASP A 34 0.41 -11.45 9.26
C ASP A 34 1.19 -11.65 10.58
N ALA A 35 1.21 -12.88 11.10
CA ALA A 35 1.91 -13.22 12.34
C ALA A 35 3.44 -13.23 12.14
N GLU A 36 3.90 -13.66 10.96
CA GLU A 36 5.29 -13.72 10.55
C GLU A 36 5.85 -12.32 10.23
N ILE A 37 5.07 -11.45 9.56
CA ILE A 37 5.43 -10.05 9.29
C ILE A 37 5.66 -9.33 10.62
N SER A 38 4.70 -9.43 11.54
CA SER A 38 4.82 -8.83 12.87
C SER A 38 6.07 -9.34 13.62
N THR A 39 6.42 -10.62 13.45
CA THR A 39 7.50 -11.26 14.19
C THR A 39 8.88 -11.00 13.61
N TYR A 40 9.02 -11.06 12.29
CA TYR A 40 10.32 -11.03 11.61
C TYR A 40 10.62 -9.69 10.96
N PHE A 41 9.60 -8.97 10.49
CA PHE A 41 9.76 -7.70 9.81
C PHE A 41 9.64 -6.54 10.79
N GLU A 42 8.46 -6.34 11.38
CA GLU A 42 8.18 -5.17 12.24
C GLU A 42 9.09 -5.08 13.46
N LYS A 43 9.35 -6.19 14.15
CA LYS A 43 10.28 -6.23 15.31
C LYS A 43 11.72 -5.88 14.97
N ARG A 44 12.12 -5.99 13.71
CA ARG A 44 13.49 -5.74 13.26
C ARG A 44 13.63 -4.38 12.57
N MET A 45 12.56 -3.60 12.49
CA MET A 45 12.61 -2.26 11.95
C MET A 45 13.40 -1.35 12.91
N GLU A 46 14.59 -0.94 12.47
CA GLU A 46 15.42 0.00 13.22
C GLU A 46 15.08 1.43 12.82
N LYS A 47 14.97 2.29 13.84
CA LYS A 47 14.83 3.73 13.63
C LYS A 47 16.21 4.34 13.37
N GLY A 48 16.31 5.14 12.32
CA GLY A 48 17.43 5.99 12.04
C GLY A 48 17.56 7.16 13.03
N PRO A 49 18.63 7.96 12.91
CA PRO A 49 18.92 9.08 13.80
C PRO A 49 17.83 10.17 13.84
N ASP A 50 17.05 10.27 12.77
CA ASP A 50 15.90 11.18 12.60
C ASP A 50 14.58 10.60 13.14
N GLY A 51 14.61 9.37 13.66
CA GLY A 51 13.44 8.64 14.14
C GLY A 51 12.62 7.97 13.03
N GLY A 52 13.00 8.14 11.76
CA GLY A 52 12.43 7.44 10.61
C GLY A 52 12.92 5.99 10.54
N LEU A 53 12.24 5.14 9.78
CA LEU A 53 12.69 3.76 9.56
C LEU A 53 13.80 3.74 8.51
N SER A 54 14.92 3.08 8.81
CA SER A 54 16.08 3.04 7.92
C SER A 54 15.72 2.48 6.54
N HIS A 55 16.23 3.07 5.46
CA HIS A 55 15.96 2.67 4.06
C HIS A 55 14.47 2.62 3.67
N SER A 56 13.65 3.41 4.36
CA SER A 56 12.24 3.53 4.02
C SER A 56 11.78 4.98 3.96
N LYS A 57 10.62 5.17 3.36
CA LYS A 57 9.89 6.43 3.35
C LYS A 57 8.41 6.17 3.52
N VAL A 58 7.75 6.96 4.36
CA VAL A 58 6.29 6.99 4.41
C VAL A 58 5.79 7.82 3.23
N PHE A 59 4.95 7.21 2.41
CA PHE A 59 4.23 7.87 1.32
C PHE A 59 2.80 8.12 1.71
N ASP A 60 2.42 9.39 1.76
CA ASP A 60 1.03 9.80 1.89
C ASP A 60 0.37 9.82 0.51
N PHE A 61 -0.89 9.38 0.44
CA PHE A 61 -1.67 9.55 -0.77
C PHE A 61 -1.99 11.04 -1.00
N PRO A 62 -2.05 11.51 -2.26
CA PRO A 62 -2.40 12.89 -2.58
C PRO A 62 -3.74 13.30 -1.96
N GLU A 63 -3.89 14.60 -1.68
CA GLU A 63 -5.13 15.13 -1.10
C GLU A 63 -6.35 14.76 -1.96
N GLY A 64 -7.41 14.26 -1.31
CA GLY A 64 -8.62 13.79 -1.98
C GLY A 64 -8.56 12.34 -2.49
N PHE A 65 -7.41 11.66 -2.36
CA PHE A 65 -7.24 10.25 -2.72
C PHE A 65 -7.08 9.36 -1.48
N SER A 66 -7.55 8.12 -1.60
CA SER A 66 -7.28 7.04 -0.65
C SER A 66 -6.81 5.79 -1.38
N GLY A 67 -5.97 4.99 -0.71
CA GLY A 67 -5.62 3.65 -1.15
C GLY A 67 -6.73 2.67 -0.76
N LEU A 68 -7.05 1.73 -1.66
CA LEU A 68 -8.01 0.67 -1.40
C LEU A 68 -7.33 -0.70 -1.49
N VAL A 69 -7.36 -1.47 -0.41
CA VAL A 69 -7.02 -2.89 -0.45
C VAL A 69 -8.29 -3.69 -0.68
N LEU A 70 -8.38 -4.37 -1.83
CA LEU A 70 -9.53 -5.18 -2.21
C LEU A 70 -9.15 -6.65 -2.17
N LYS A 71 -9.88 -7.43 -1.38
CA LYS A 71 -9.81 -8.90 -1.41
C LYS A 71 -11.05 -9.44 -2.10
N ASP A 72 -10.84 -10.22 -3.16
CA ASP A 72 -11.94 -10.94 -3.80
C ASP A 72 -12.50 -11.97 -2.80
N GLY A 73 -13.78 -11.82 -2.46
CA GLY A 73 -14.48 -12.73 -1.56
C GLY A 73 -15.20 -13.83 -2.32
N SER A 74 -16.14 -14.52 -1.66
CA SER A 74 -17.18 -15.22 -2.42
C SER A 74 -17.85 -14.22 -3.38
N ARG A 75 -18.22 -14.66 -4.60
CA ARG A 75 -18.64 -13.91 -5.83
C ARG A 75 -19.55 -12.66 -5.70
N GLN A 76 -19.90 -12.20 -4.50
CA GLN A 76 -20.80 -11.09 -4.21
C GLN A 76 -20.28 -10.12 -3.14
N ARG A 77 -19.06 -10.27 -2.60
CA ARG A 77 -18.52 -9.37 -1.56
C ARG A 77 -17.05 -9.02 -1.81
N LEU A 78 -16.73 -7.74 -1.68
CA LEU A 78 -15.38 -7.21 -1.68
C LEU A 78 -15.11 -6.59 -0.30
N SER A 79 -14.06 -7.03 0.38
CA SER A 79 -13.58 -6.38 1.60
C SER A 79 -12.69 -5.20 1.25
N VAL A 80 -12.85 -4.08 1.94
CA VAL A 80 -12.18 -2.81 1.61
C VAL A 80 -11.46 -2.25 2.83
N LYS A 81 -10.20 -1.88 2.67
CA LYS A 81 -9.46 -1.04 3.62
C LYS A 81 -9.14 0.31 2.99
N ASP A 82 -9.58 1.39 3.63
CA ASP A 82 -9.15 2.75 3.28
C ASP A 82 -7.79 3.03 3.94
N GLU A 83 -6.81 3.37 3.12
CA GLU A 83 -5.48 3.75 3.58
C GLU A 83 -5.13 5.18 3.17
N LYS A 84 -4.43 5.88 4.08
CA LYS A 84 -3.94 7.25 3.86
C LYS A 84 -2.47 7.32 3.50
N SER A 85 -1.74 6.26 3.82
CA SER A 85 -0.31 6.18 3.58
C SER A 85 0.13 4.73 3.46
N PHE A 86 1.30 4.51 2.90
CA PHE A 86 2.01 3.24 2.95
C PHE A 86 3.51 3.47 3.14
N THR A 87 4.24 2.46 3.61
CA THR A 87 5.70 2.55 3.74
C THR A 87 6.37 1.99 2.50
N TYR A 88 7.13 2.81 1.79
CA TYR A 88 8.00 2.41 0.69
C TYR A 88 9.38 2.01 1.21
N TRP A 89 9.89 0.88 0.76
CA TRP A 89 11.24 0.40 1.06
C TRP A 89 12.08 0.38 -0.22
N ASN A 90 13.34 0.76 -0.10
CA ASN A 90 14.32 0.67 -1.18
C ASN A 90 15.56 -0.09 -0.69
N TYR A 91 16.18 -0.86 -1.58
CA TYR A 91 17.48 -1.49 -1.30
C TYR A 91 18.61 -0.46 -1.19
N ASP A 92 18.52 0.62 -1.96
CA ASP A 92 19.54 1.67 -1.95
C ASP A 92 19.35 2.64 -0.77
N LYS A 93 20.39 3.40 -0.46
CA LYS A 93 20.41 4.40 0.61
C LYS A 93 19.55 5.60 0.30
N ASP A 94 19.35 5.92 -0.97
CA ASP A 94 18.59 7.10 -1.36
C ASP A 94 17.10 6.78 -1.58
N VAL A 95 16.38 6.74 -0.47
CA VAL A 95 14.92 6.67 -0.48
C VAL A 95 14.27 7.93 -1.07
N GLU A 96 15.06 8.98 -1.35
CA GLU A 96 14.64 10.25 -1.93
C GLU A 96 14.88 10.38 -3.44
N ALA A 97 15.44 9.36 -4.08
CA ALA A 97 15.52 9.25 -5.53
C ALA A 97 14.13 9.51 -6.18
N ARG A 98 14.07 10.18 -7.34
CA ARG A 98 12.81 10.57 -8.01
C ARG A 98 12.56 9.81 -9.31
N ASP A 99 13.52 8.99 -9.72
CA ASP A 99 13.49 8.17 -10.93
C ASP A 99 12.96 6.76 -10.67
N ASP A 100 12.45 6.47 -9.47
CA ASP A 100 11.76 5.21 -9.21
C ASP A 100 10.35 5.19 -9.80
N GLY A 101 9.96 4.05 -10.36
CA GLY A 101 8.70 3.90 -11.09
C GLY A 101 7.45 4.13 -10.22
N LEU A 102 7.53 3.88 -8.91
CA LEU A 102 6.41 4.10 -8.00
C LEU A 102 6.16 5.60 -7.82
N ARG A 103 7.20 6.40 -7.53
CA ARG A 103 7.07 7.86 -7.43
C ARG A 103 6.57 8.47 -8.73
N MET A 104 7.11 8.06 -9.86
CA MET A 104 6.63 8.51 -11.17
C MET A 104 5.14 8.20 -11.38
N ALA A 105 4.68 7.02 -10.92
CA ALA A 105 3.27 6.65 -10.98
C ALA A 105 2.41 7.50 -10.02
N MET A 106 2.91 7.87 -8.85
CA MET A 106 2.20 8.74 -7.91
C MET A 106 2.06 10.18 -8.46
N ASP A 107 3.06 10.69 -9.18
CA ASP A 107 3.00 12.00 -9.85
C ASP A 107 1.96 12.04 -10.99
N TRP A 108 1.55 10.88 -11.52
CA TRP A 108 0.49 10.81 -12.52
C TRP A 108 -0.86 11.28 -11.98
N ILE A 109 -1.15 11.10 -10.69
CA ILE A 109 -2.45 11.45 -10.10
C ILE A 109 -2.78 12.94 -10.30
N PRO A 110 -1.98 13.91 -9.80
CA PRO A 110 -2.24 15.33 -10.01
C PRO A 110 -2.18 15.72 -11.49
N LEU A 111 -1.32 15.08 -12.29
CA LEU A 111 -1.22 15.35 -13.73
C LEU A 111 -2.50 14.94 -14.47
N SER A 112 -3.04 13.76 -14.18
CA SER A 112 -4.29 13.27 -14.77
C SER A 112 -5.48 14.16 -14.43
N ASN A 113 -5.55 14.64 -13.19
CA ASN A 113 -6.57 15.61 -12.77
C ASN A 113 -6.47 16.90 -13.57
N ALA A 114 -5.26 17.44 -13.78
CA ALA A 114 -5.07 18.65 -14.57
C ALA A 114 -5.46 18.46 -16.05
N LEU A 115 -5.23 17.27 -16.62
CA LEU A 115 -5.55 16.96 -18.01
C LEU A 115 -7.04 16.73 -18.26
N HIS A 116 -7.75 16.12 -17.31
CA HIS A 116 -9.12 15.64 -17.50
C HIS A 116 -10.19 16.46 -16.78
N SER A 117 -9.82 17.48 -16.01
CA SER A 117 -10.77 18.37 -15.31
C SER A 117 -11.43 19.44 -16.20
N ALA A 118 -11.30 19.32 -17.53
CA ALA A 118 -11.91 20.20 -18.52
C ALA A 118 -13.39 19.86 -18.78
#